data_AF-A0A9Q4T1F5-F1
#
_entry.id   AF-A0A9Q4T1F5-F1
#
_cell.length_a   1.000
_cell.length_b   1.000
_cell.length_c   1.000
_cell.angle_alpha   90.00
_cell.angle_beta   90.00
_cell.angle_gamma   90.00
#
_symmetry.space_group_name_H-M   'P 1'
#
loop_
_entity.id
_entity.type
_entity.pdbx_description
1 polymer ?
#
loop_
_entity_poly.entity_id
_entity_poly.type
_entity_poly.pdbx_seq_one_letter_code
_entity_poly.pdbx_strand_id
1 'polypeptide(L)'
;MKIKHCLFGFLFFYSYAYATPFFKGDEIPRCLALPHAEDIQQKCKENALKASEQALAKTVEQLQAMIDENYDDPLTLDADSPVKISEVFKERFSQSQTLWLASRDQFCSAKAALVGEWAQSQSDIMLQCIVDLNKARAQEIKTAWALR
;
A
#
# COMPACT_ATOMS: atom_id res chain seq x y z
N MET A 1 44.18 -48.42 -19.76
CA MET A 1 43.21 -47.94 -18.75
C MET A 1 43.48 -46.46 -18.47
N LYS A 2 42.63 -45.54 -18.95
CA LYS A 2 42.69 -44.10 -18.60
C LYS A 2 41.27 -43.57 -18.52
N ILE A 3 40.82 -43.34 -17.30
CA ILE A 3 39.55 -42.67 -16.97
C ILE A 3 39.77 -41.18 -17.24
N LYS A 4 39.01 -40.59 -18.17
CA LYS A 4 38.96 -39.13 -18.33
C LYS A 4 37.69 -38.61 -17.65
N HIS A 5 37.91 -37.77 -16.65
CA HIS A 5 36.91 -37.22 -15.75
C HIS A 5 35.94 -36.30 -16.49
N CYS A 6 34.63 -36.56 -16.32
CA CYS A 6 33.59 -35.60 -16.63
C CYS A 6 33.67 -34.44 -15.62
N LEU A 7 34.17 -33.29 -16.05
CA LEU A 7 34.01 -32.04 -15.31
C LEU A 7 32.55 -31.60 -15.45
N PHE A 8 31.74 -31.91 -14.44
CA PHE A 8 30.42 -31.33 -14.26
C PHE A 8 30.62 -29.93 -13.67
N GLY A 9 30.60 -28.91 -14.51
CA GLY A 9 30.73 -27.52 -14.09
C GLY A 9 29.51 -27.08 -13.28
N PHE A 10 29.69 -26.93 -11.97
CA PHE A 10 28.70 -26.32 -11.08
C PHE A 10 28.63 -24.81 -11.36
N LEU A 11 27.64 -24.39 -12.14
CA LEU A 11 27.27 -22.98 -12.26
C LEU A 11 26.61 -22.53 -10.94
N PHE A 12 27.41 -21.99 -10.02
CA PHE A 12 26.88 -21.25 -8.88
C PHE A 12 26.30 -19.92 -9.40
N PHE A 13 24.99 -19.90 -9.61
CA PHE A 13 24.25 -18.65 -9.73
C PHE A 13 24.33 -17.91 -8.38
N TYR A 14 25.29 -17.00 -8.27
CA TYR A 14 25.31 -16.00 -7.20
C TYR A 14 24.08 -15.11 -7.37
N SER A 15 23.00 -15.45 -6.69
CA SER A 15 21.89 -14.53 -6.48
C SER A 15 22.39 -13.38 -5.61
N TYR A 16 22.65 -12.22 -6.20
CA TYR A 16 22.91 -10.99 -5.48
C TYR A 16 21.70 -10.68 -4.60
N ALA A 17 21.84 -10.90 -3.29
CA ALA A 17 20.88 -10.41 -2.31
C ALA A 17 21.05 -8.89 -2.22
N TYR A 18 20.34 -8.15 -3.08
CA TYR A 18 20.25 -6.71 -2.94
C TYR A 18 19.49 -6.39 -1.66
N ALA A 19 20.06 -5.54 -0.80
CA ALA A 19 19.34 -4.98 0.33
C ALA A 19 18.11 -4.25 -0.20
N THR A 20 16.92 -4.68 0.22
CA THR A 20 15.67 -4.02 -0.16
C THR A 20 15.64 -2.64 0.49
N PRO A 21 15.44 -1.55 -0.27
CA PRO A 21 15.40 -0.22 0.31
C PRO A 21 14.22 -0.10 1.29
N PHE A 22 14.44 0.58 2.41
CA PHE A 22 13.37 0.85 3.37
C PHE A 22 12.29 1.79 2.81
N PHE A 23 12.63 2.58 1.79
CA PHE A 23 11.74 3.54 1.15
C PHE A 23 11.56 3.19 -0.33
N LYS A 24 10.31 3.08 -0.80
CA LYS A 24 10.01 2.96 -2.24
C LYS A 24 9.68 4.33 -2.82
N GLY A 25 8.85 5.11 -2.13
CA GLY A 25 8.66 6.54 -2.39
C GLY A 25 9.71 7.40 -1.70
N ASP A 26 9.64 8.71 -1.92
CA ASP A 26 10.61 9.69 -1.43
C ASP A 26 9.96 10.86 -0.66
N GLU A 27 8.70 10.73 -0.26
CA GLU A 27 7.97 11.79 0.46
C GLU A 27 8.61 12.11 1.82
N ILE A 28 8.85 11.10 2.65
CA ILE A 28 9.51 11.25 3.95
C ILE A 28 11.00 11.58 3.79
N PRO A 29 11.77 10.92 2.91
CA PRO A 29 13.13 11.36 2.57
C PRO A 29 13.24 12.83 2.17
N ARG A 30 12.30 13.37 1.38
CA ARG A 30 12.26 14.79 1.03
C ARG A 30 12.00 15.69 2.24
N CYS A 31 11.15 15.26 3.17
CA CYS A 31 10.93 16.01 4.42
C CYS A 31 12.20 16.06 5.30
N LEU A 32 12.98 14.98 5.33
CA LEU A 32 14.25 14.92 6.07
C LEU A 32 15.36 15.79 5.45
N ALA A 33 15.24 16.12 4.16
CA ALA A 33 16.16 17.01 3.46
C ALA A 33 15.89 18.50 3.72
N LEU A 34 14.79 18.87 4.37
CA LEU A 34 14.52 20.25 4.80
C LEU A 34 15.50 20.68 5.90
N PRO A 35 15.73 21.99 6.11
CA PRO A 35 16.57 22.48 7.21
C PRO A 35 16.20 21.80 8.54
N HIS A 36 17.21 21.53 9.38
CA HIS A 36 17.03 20.90 10.70
C HIS A 36 16.34 21.84 11.70
N ALA A 37 15.09 22.16 11.41
CA ALA A 37 14.10 22.71 12.31
C ALA A 37 13.06 21.59 12.50
N GLU A 38 13.02 21.02 13.70
CA GLU A 38 12.26 19.82 14.03
C GLU A 38 10.76 19.98 13.69
N ASP A 39 10.22 21.18 13.90
CA ASP A 39 8.85 21.56 13.58
C ASP A 39 8.56 21.54 12.06
N ILE A 40 9.50 22.00 11.24
CA ILE A 40 9.36 22.03 9.77
C ILE A 40 9.37 20.61 9.21
N GLN A 41 10.34 19.79 9.62
CA GLN A 41 10.46 18.41 9.14
C GLN A 41 9.25 17.59 9.59
N GLN A 42 8.85 17.70 10.85
CA GLN A 42 7.71 16.97 11.40
C GLN A 42 6.40 17.34 10.69
N LYS A 43 6.13 18.64 10.50
CA LYS A 43 4.95 19.11 9.78
C LYS A 43 4.93 18.64 8.33
N CYS A 44 6.08 18.57 7.66
CA CYS A 44 6.19 18.00 6.32
C CYS A 44 5.76 16.54 6.29
N LYS A 45 6.24 15.72 7.24
CA LYS A 45 5.90 14.29 7.35
C LYS A 45 4.41 14.08 7.59
N GLU A 46 3.82 14.85 8.51
CA GLU A 46 2.38 14.82 8.81
C GLU A 46 1.54 15.18 7.58
N ASN A 47 1.95 16.21 6.84
CA ASN A 47 1.26 16.60 5.60
C ASN A 47 1.37 15.51 4.53
N ALA A 48 2.53 14.87 4.38
CA ALA A 48 2.71 13.78 3.42
C ALA A 48 1.81 12.57 3.75
N LEU A 49 1.75 12.19 5.03
CA LEU A 49 0.84 11.14 5.49
C LEU A 49 -0.61 11.51 5.20
N LYS A 50 -1.06 12.68 5.69
CA LYS A 50 -2.43 13.15 5.52
C LYS A 50 -2.84 13.24 4.05
N ALA A 51 -1.96 13.74 3.18
CA ALA A 51 -2.22 13.80 1.75
C ALA A 51 -2.42 12.40 1.14
N SER A 52 -1.63 11.42 1.56
CA SER A 52 -1.77 10.03 1.09
C SER A 52 -3.09 9.39 1.55
N GLU A 53 -3.50 9.65 2.80
CA GLU A 53 -4.75 9.14 3.38
C GLU A 53 -5.97 9.78 2.70
N GLN A 54 -5.93 11.10 2.49
CA GLN A 54 -6.98 11.81 1.76
C GLN A 54 -7.11 11.33 0.31
N ALA A 55 -5.99 11.07 -0.36
CA ALA A 55 -6.01 10.54 -1.73
C ALA A 55 -6.63 9.13 -1.80
N LEU A 56 -6.33 8.26 -0.82
CA LEU A 56 -6.94 6.95 -0.71
C LEU A 56 -8.44 7.04 -0.39
N ALA A 57 -8.82 7.86 0.58
CA ALA A 57 -10.23 8.08 0.96
C ALA A 57 -11.06 8.60 -0.22
N LYS A 58 -10.54 9.60 -0.94
CA LYS A 58 -11.18 10.11 -2.16
C LYS A 58 -11.35 9.03 -3.23
N THR A 59 -10.36 8.14 -3.38
CA THR A 59 -10.45 7.04 -4.35
C THR A 59 -11.53 6.02 -3.94
N VAL A 60 -11.67 5.74 -2.65
CA VAL A 60 -12.74 4.91 -2.09
C VAL A 60 -14.12 5.54 -2.33
N GLU A 61 -14.26 6.84 -2.08
CA GLU A 61 -15.50 7.59 -2.33
C GLU A 61 -15.88 7.57 -3.82
N GLN A 62 -14.90 7.77 -4.72
CA GLN A 62 -15.10 7.69 -6.17
C GLN A 62 -15.59 6.30 -6.61
N LEU A 63 -15.04 5.23 -6.03
CA LEU A 63 -15.51 3.87 -6.28
C LEU A 63 -16.96 3.71 -5.83
N GLN A 64 -17.28 4.11 -4.60
CA GLN A 64 -18.64 3.96 -4.07
C GLN A 64 -19.67 4.73 -4.90
N ALA A 65 -19.35 5.95 -5.33
CA ALA A 65 -20.21 6.74 -6.22
C ALA A 65 -20.42 6.06 -7.58
N MET A 66 -19.34 5.53 -8.19
CA MET A 66 -19.45 4.79 -9.45
C MET A 66 -20.33 3.55 -9.31
N ILE A 67 -20.27 2.85 -8.18
CA ILE A 67 -21.11 1.68 -7.94
C ILE A 67 -22.59 2.07 -7.81
N ASP A 68 -22.88 3.17 -7.10
CA ASP A 68 -24.25 3.69 -6.96
C ASP A 68 -24.86 4.08 -8.31
N GLU A 69 -24.07 4.68 -9.19
CA GLU A 69 -24.55 5.14 -10.50
C GLU A 69 -24.82 4.01 -11.49
N ASN A 70 -24.16 2.85 -11.36
CA ASN A 70 -24.11 1.86 -12.43
C ASN A 70 -24.75 0.49 -12.12
N TYR A 71 -25.13 0.20 -10.86
CA TYR A 71 -25.49 -1.18 -10.47
C TYR A 71 -26.89 -1.38 -9.87
N ASP A 72 -27.67 -0.33 -9.61
CA ASP A 72 -28.95 -0.48 -8.90
C ASP A 72 -30.19 -0.42 -9.80
N ASP A 73 -30.05 -0.03 -11.07
CA ASP A 73 -31.15 0.03 -12.03
C ASP A 73 -30.75 -0.62 -13.37
N PRO A 74 -31.42 -1.68 -13.86
CA PRO A 74 -32.55 -2.43 -13.25
C PRO A 74 -32.09 -3.63 -12.42
N LEU A 75 -30.84 -3.68 -11.96
CA LEU A 75 -30.25 -4.88 -11.38
C LEU A 75 -30.53 -4.98 -9.87
N THR A 76 -31.37 -5.94 -9.46
CA THR A 76 -31.52 -6.34 -8.05
C THR A 76 -30.90 -7.71 -7.81
N LEU A 77 -30.54 -8.01 -6.55
CA LEU A 77 -29.93 -9.30 -6.18
C LEU A 77 -30.87 -10.49 -6.36
N ASP A 78 -32.16 -10.24 -6.21
CA ASP A 78 -33.24 -11.20 -6.45
C ASP A 78 -34.50 -10.42 -6.87
N ALA A 79 -35.41 -11.07 -7.59
CA ALA A 79 -36.68 -10.48 -8.00
C ALA A 79 -37.56 -10.11 -6.78
N ASP A 80 -37.39 -10.84 -5.67
CA ASP A 80 -38.16 -10.68 -4.43
C ASP A 80 -37.37 -9.99 -3.29
N SER A 81 -36.09 -9.66 -3.51
CA SER A 81 -35.25 -9.02 -2.48
C SER A 81 -35.23 -7.50 -2.66
N PRO A 82 -35.52 -6.72 -1.60
CA PRO A 82 -35.38 -5.28 -1.64
C PRO A 82 -33.90 -4.82 -1.55
N VAL A 83 -32.96 -5.74 -1.35
CA VAL A 83 -31.53 -5.41 -1.16
C VAL A 83 -30.87 -5.11 -2.49
N LYS A 84 -30.24 -3.95 -2.58
CA LYS A 84 -29.57 -3.49 -3.80
C LYS A 84 -28.18 -4.11 -3.97
N ILE A 85 -27.73 -4.27 -5.21
CA ILE A 85 -26.39 -4.79 -5.51
C ILE A 85 -25.32 -3.82 -4.97
N SER A 86 -25.52 -2.51 -5.10
CA SER A 86 -24.60 -1.50 -4.56
C SER A 86 -24.41 -1.63 -3.05
N GLU A 87 -25.48 -1.95 -2.30
CA GLU A 87 -25.45 -2.08 -0.85
C GLU A 87 -24.58 -3.27 -0.43
N VAL A 88 -24.79 -4.43 -1.04
CA VAL A 88 -23.96 -5.62 -0.77
C VAL A 88 -22.51 -5.40 -1.17
N PHE A 89 -22.27 -4.73 -2.30
CA PHE A 89 -20.92 -4.34 -2.68
C PHE A 89 -20.28 -3.44 -1.63
N LYS A 90 -20.95 -2.35 -1.24
CA LYS A 90 -20.44 -1.37 -0.28
C LYS A 90 -20.14 -1.99 1.07
N GLU A 91 -20.99 -2.89 1.56
CA GLU A 91 -20.76 -3.61 2.81
C GLU A 91 -19.46 -4.41 2.74
N ARG A 92 -19.33 -5.27 1.73
CA ARG A 92 -18.17 -6.15 1.56
C ARG A 92 -16.89 -5.37 1.28
N PHE A 93 -16.97 -4.34 0.44
CA PHE A 93 -15.85 -3.48 0.13
C PHE A 93 -15.38 -2.70 1.36
N SER A 94 -16.30 -2.16 2.18
CA SER A 94 -15.95 -1.44 3.41
C SER A 94 -15.26 -2.34 4.43
N GLN A 95 -15.73 -3.59 4.57
CA GLN A 95 -15.06 -4.60 5.39
C GLN A 95 -13.67 -4.93 4.85
N SER A 96 -13.54 -5.14 3.53
CA SER A 96 -12.26 -5.36 2.87
C SER A 96 -11.28 -4.21 3.10
N GLN A 97 -11.73 -2.96 2.94
CA GLN A 97 -10.91 -1.77 3.14
C GLN A 97 -10.48 -1.60 4.60
N THR A 98 -11.35 -1.93 5.55
CA THR A 98 -11.02 -1.90 6.99
C THR A 98 -9.93 -2.91 7.34
N LEU A 99 -10.06 -4.15 6.86
CA LEU A 99 -9.06 -5.20 7.06
C LEU A 99 -7.74 -4.86 6.36
N TRP A 100 -7.81 -4.24 5.18
CA TRP A 100 -6.63 -3.77 4.46
C TRP A 100 -5.86 -2.71 5.26
N LEU A 101 -6.53 -1.73 5.87
CA LEU A 101 -5.90 -0.71 6.71
C LEU A 101 -5.19 -1.34 7.92
N ALA A 102 -5.85 -2.28 8.60
CA ALA A 102 -5.24 -3.00 9.72
C ALA A 102 -4.00 -3.81 9.27
N SER A 103 -4.09 -4.48 8.13
CA SER A 103 -2.96 -5.22 7.54
C SER A 103 -1.80 -4.29 7.17
N ARG A 104 -2.10 -3.15 6.54
CA ARG A 104 -1.11 -2.10 6.21
C ARG A 104 -0.34 -1.67 7.45
N ASP A 105 -1.05 -1.35 8.53
CA ASP A 105 -0.44 -0.82 9.75
C ASP A 105 0.47 -1.85 10.43
N GLN A 106 0.03 -3.10 10.52
CA GLN A 106 0.84 -4.19 11.05
C GLN A 106 2.07 -4.48 10.17
N PHE A 107 1.88 -4.48 8.86
CA PHE A 107 2.97 -4.69 7.91
C PHE A 107 4.03 -3.58 7.99
N CYS A 108 3.59 -2.32 8.05
CA CYS A 108 4.50 -1.19 8.15
C CYS A 108 5.22 -1.13 9.50
N SER A 109 4.55 -1.50 10.59
CA SER A 109 5.18 -1.68 11.90
C SER A 109 6.27 -2.75 11.86
N ALA A 110 5.98 -3.93 11.29
CA ALA A 110 6.96 -5.00 11.14
C ALA A 110 8.17 -4.59 10.29
N LYS A 111 7.93 -3.85 9.20
CA LYS A 111 9.01 -3.30 8.36
C LYS A 111 9.88 -2.30 9.12
N ALA A 112 9.27 -1.42 9.90
CA ALA A 112 9.98 -0.43 10.70
C ALA A 112 10.78 -1.08 11.85
N ALA A 113 10.31 -2.20 12.41
CA ALA A 113 11.02 -2.93 13.46
C ALA A 113 12.40 -3.48 13.02
N LEU A 114 12.65 -3.61 11.71
CA LEU A 114 13.93 -4.11 11.18
C LEU A 114 15.14 -3.23 11.52
N VAL A 115 14.93 -1.94 11.80
CA VAL A 115 16.03 -1.04 12.25
C VAL A 115 16.22 -1.02 13.76
N GLY A 116 15.39 -1.76 14.51
CA GLY A 116 15.33 -1.72 15.97
C GLY A 116 14.45 -0.59 16.49
N GLU A 117 13.70 -0.86 17.57
CA GLU A 117 12.71 0.08 18.16
C GLU A 117 13.32 1.39 18.70
N TRP A 118 14.62 1.40 18.96
CA TRP A 118 15.34 2.57 19.48
C TRP A 118 15.81 3.52 18.37
N ALA A 119 15.72 3.12 17.09
CA ALA A 119 16.24 3.92 16.00
C ALA A 119 15.32 5.10 15.70
N GLN A 120 15.88 6.31 15.64
CA GLN A 120 15.15 7.53 15.27
C GLN A 120 14.48 7.40 13.88
N SER A 121 15.05 6.60 12.99
CA SER A 121 14.50 6.33 11.65
C SER A 121 13.30 5.38 11.65
N GLN A 122 12.95 4.72 12.77
CA GLN A 122 11.84 3.77 12.82
C GLN A 122 10.52 4.44 12.42
N SER A 123 10.22 5.60 12.99
CA SER A 123 9.02 6.37 12.68
C SER A 123 8.99 6.80 11.21
N ASP A 124 10.11 7.25 10.68
CA ASP A 124 10.24 7.66 9.27
C ASP A 124 9.98 6.51 8.30
N ILE A 125 10.52 5.31 8.60
CA ILE A 125 10.29 4.08 7.82
C ILE A 125 8.82 3.68 7.85
N MET A 126 8.19 3.73 9.02
CA MET A 126 6.77 3.43 9.17
C MET A 126 5.92 4.40 8.35
N LEU A 127 6.16 5.72 8.47
CA LEU A 127 5.42 6.74 7.75
C LEU A 127 5.54 6.59 6.23
N GLN A 128 6.75 6.39 5.71
CA GLN A 128 6.93 6.19 4.27
C GLN A 128 6.26 4.91 3.79
N CYS A 129 6.31 3.83 4.59
CA CYS A 129 5.62 2.59 4.26
C CYS A 129 4.10 2.80 4.14
N ILE A 130 3.49 3.55 5.08
CA ILE A 130 2.06 3.85 5.04
C ILE A 130 1.72 4.69 3.79
N VAL A 131 2.53 5.71 3.50
CA VAL A 131 2.36 6.54 2.29
C VAL A 131 2.43 5.69 1.02
N ASP A 132 3.44 4.82 0.92
CA ASP A 132 3.64 3.93 -0.23
C ASP A 132 2.46 2.97 -0.42
N LEU A 133 1.97 2.36 0.67
CA LEU A 133 0.85 1.41 0.61
C LEU A 133 -0.48 2.11 0.34
N ASN A 134 -0.71 3.32 0.86
CA ASN A 134 -1.88 4.12 0.53
C ASN A 134 -1.94 4.42 -0.97
N LYS A 135 -0.81 4.81 -1.57
CA LYS A 135 -0.69 5.04 -3.01
C LYS A 135 -0.92 3.76 -3.81
N ALA A 136 -0.32 2.65 -3.38
CA ALA A 136 -0.48 1.37 -4.05
C ALA A 136 -1.95 0.91 -4.04
N ARG A 137 -2.65 1.03 -2.91
CA ARG A 137 -4.06 0.67 -2.79
C ARG A 137 -4.98 1.57 -3.59
N ALA A 138 -4.72 2.87 -3.60
CA ALA A 138 -5.46 3.79 -4.47
C ALA A 138 -5.29 3.40 -5.95
N GLN A 139 -4.07 3.05 -6.37
CA GLN A 139 -3.82 2.61 -7.74
C GLN A 139 -4.47 1.25 -8.05
N GLU A 140 -4.44 0.30 -7.10
CA GLU A 140 -5.11 -0.99 -7.21
C GLU A 140 -6.61 -0.79 -7.44
N ILE A 141 -7.27 0.02 -6.62
CA ILE A 141 -8.69 0.35 -6.74
C ILE A 141 -8.98 0.98 -8.11
N LYS A 142 -8.19 2.00 -8.51
CA LYS A 142 -8.36 2.65 -9.82
C LYS A 142 -8.22 1.68 -10.98
N THR A 143 -7.25 0.78 -10.91
CA THR A 143 -6.96 -0.17 -12.00
C THR A 143 -8.04 -1.25 -12.07
N ALA A 144 -8.45 -1.81 -10.93
CA ALA A 144 -9.47 -2.85 -10.87
C ALA A 144 -10.85 -2.37 -11.35
N TRP A 145 -11.14 -1.07 -11.18
CA TRP A 145 -12.45 -0.48 -11.44
C TRP A 145 -12.45 0.58 -12.56
N ALA A 146 -11.33 0.71 -13.28
CA ALA A 146 -11.13 1.70 -14.34
C ALA A 146 -11.52 3.15 -13.94
N LEU A 147 -11.32 3.52 -12.67
CA LEU A 147 -11.59 4.87 -12.17
C LEU A 147 -10.55 5.85 -12.74
N ARG A 148 -11.02 7.00 -13.23
CA ARG A 148 -10.18 8.07 -13.78
C ARG A 148 -9.60 8.96 -12.67
#